data_AF-A0A0D0C7U9-F1
#
_entry.id   AF-A0A0D0C7U9-F1
#
_cell.length_a   1.000
_cell.length_b   1.000
_cell.length_c   1.000
_cell.angle_alpha   90.00
_cell.angle_beta   90.00
_cell.angle_gamma   90.00
#
_symmetry.space_group_name_H-M   'P 1'
#
loop_
_entity.id
_entity.type
_entity.pdbx_description
1 polymer ?
#
loop_
_entity_poly.entity_id
_entity_poly.type
_entity_poly.pdbx_seq_one_letter_code
_entity_poly.pdbx_strand_id
1 'polypeptide(L)'
;QRSDCNNHRAVNQANAHRHKLEATRIGGCACAQHGCFIPHSLIDFQKGERQVNMDYALSHALGHNMAGTQRVLTFYDINCQYMKNF
;
A
#
# COMPACT_ATOMS: atom_id res chain seq x y z
N GLN A 1 -6.57 19.13 1.65
CA GLN A 1 -7.92 18.65 1.33
C GLN A 1 -8.36 17.71 2.43
N ARG A 2 -9.54 17.87 3.03
CA ARG A 2 -10.00 17.00 4.11
C ARG A 2 -10.35 15.65 3.50
N SER A 3 -9.75 14.56 3.98
CA SER A 3 -10.08 13.23 3.47
C SER A 3 -11.48 12.84 3.91
N ASP A 4 -12.32 12.34 3.00
CA ASP A 4 -13.61 11.71 3.37
C ASP A 4 -13.45 10.37 4.10
N CYS A 5 -12.23 10.03 4.49
CA CYS A 5 -11.94 8.83 5.23
C CYS A 5 -12.05 9.08 6.72
N ASN A 6 -12.37 8.01 7.46
CA ASN A 6 -12.27 8.04 8.92
C ASN A 6 -10.85 8.37 9.38
N ASN A 7 -10.72 8.73 10.66
CA ASN A 7 -9.45 9.16 11.24
C ASN A 7 -8.48 7.97 11.35
N HIS A 8 -7.77 7.66 10.26
CA HIS A 8 -6.83 6.54 10.18
C HIS A 8 -5.40 7.01 10.44
N ARG A 9 -4.66 6.18 11.19
CA ARG A 9 -3.27 6.46 11.56
C ARG A 9 -2.34 6.53 10.34
N ALA A 10 -2.58 5.74 9.30
CA ALA A 10 -1.83 5.81 8.05
C ALA A 10 -1.91 7.19 7.40
N VAL A 11 -3.10 7.78 7.31
CA VAL A 11 -3.29 9.15 6.76
C VAL A 11 -2.53 10.19 7.59
N ASN A 12 -2.68 10.11 8.92
CA ASN A 12 -2.07 11.09 9.82
C ASN A 12 -0.54 10.97 9.91
N GLN A 13 0.00 9.77 9.68
CA GLN A 13 1.43 9.50 9.76
C GLN A 13 2.11 9.35 8.39
N ALA A 14 1.37 9.52 7.29
CA ALA A 14 1.88 9.37 5.92
C ALA A 14 3.10 10.27 5.65
N ASN A 15 3.19 11.43 6.31
CA ASN A 15 4.30 12.38 6.17
C ASN A 15 5.20 12.46 7.41
N ALA A 16 5.03 11.56 8.39
CA ALA A 16 5.85 11.57 9.60
C ALA A 16 7.30 11.23 9.24
N HIS A 17 8.17 12.24 9.29
CA HIS A 17 9.59 12.06 9.03
C HIS A 17 10.29 11.53 10.27
N ARG A 18 11.00 10.40 10.14
CA ARG A 18 11.91 9.89 11.16
C ARG A 18 13.33 10.08 10.65
N HIS A 19 14.10 10.94 11.30
CA HIS A 19 15.48 11.18 10.92
C HIS A 19 16.36 9.94 11.23
N LYS A 20 17.38 9.69 10.39
CA LYS A 20 18.44 8.69 10.59
C LYS A 20 18.04 7.22 10.38
N LEU A 21 17.05 6.92 9.52
CA LEU A 21 16.69 5.56 9.13
C LEU A 21 16.64 5.45 7.60
N GLU A 22 17.22 4.39 7.03
CA GLU A 22 17.13 4.08 5.60
C GLU A 22 15.70 3.69 5.19
N ALA A 23 15.00 2.95 6.06
CA ALA A 23 13.60 2.58 5.92
C ALA A 23 12.85 2.86 7.23
N THR A 24 11.68 3.49 7.13
CA THR A 24 10.83 3.88 8.26
C THR A 24 9.69 2.89 8.52
N ARG A 25 9.25 2.17 7.49
CA ARG A 25 8.21 1.14 7.50
C ARG A 25 8.38 0.22 6.29
N ILE A 26 7.83 -0.98 6.35
CA ILE A 26 7.71 -1.90 5.21
C ILE A 26 6.23 -1.92 4.77
N GLY A 27 6.00 -1.88 3.46
CA GLY A 27 4.69 -2.08 2.86
C GLY A 27 4.68 -3.28 1.93
N GLY A 28 3.50 -3.74 1.57
CA GLY A 28 3.34 -4.68 0.48
C GLY A 28 1.98 -5.35 0.42
N CYS A 29 1.81 -6.24 -0.55
CA CYS A 29 0.55 -6.93 -0.78
C CYS A 29 0.58 -8.33 -0.17
N ALA A 30 -0.48 -8.68 0.55
CA ALA A 30 -0.70 -10.02 1.07
C ALA A 30 -1.99 -10.60 0.49
N CYS A 31 -1.99 -11.91 0.25
CA CYS A 31 -3.19 -12.64 -0.09
C CYS A 31 -4.11 -12.69 1.14
N ALA A 32 -5.30 -12.10 1.04
CA ALA A 32 -6.26 -12.08 2.16
C ALA A 32 -6.73 -13.49 2.58
N GLN A 33 -6.72 -14.45 1.65
CA GLN A 33 -7.16 -15.82 1.92
C GLN A 33 -6.06 -16.67 2.59
N HIS A 34 -4.83 -16.57 2.10
CA HIS A 34 -3.73 -17.42 2.54
C HIS A 34 -2.80 -16.75 3.56
N GLY A 35 -2.94 -15.44 3.77
CA GLY A 35 -2.10 -14.66 4.69
C GLY A 35 -0.64 -14.50 4.24
N CYS A 36 -0.28 -14.96 3.05
CA CYS A 36 1.08 -14.89 2.52
C CYS A 36 1.33 -13.59 1.76
N PHE A 37 2.56 -13.07 1.83
CA PHE A 37 2.98 -11.94 1.01
C PHE A 37 3.18 -12.36 -0.44
N ILE A 38 2.73 -11.52 -1.37
CA ILE A 38 2.88 -11.77 -2.79
C ILE A 38 4.34 -11.47 -3.17
N PRO A 39 5.03 -12.37 -3.91
CA PRO A 39 6.40 -12.14 -4.34
C PRO A 39 6.56 -10.80 -5.09
N HIS A 40 7.69 -10.15 -4.85
CA HIS A 40 8.06 -8.86 -5.45
C HIS A 40 7.12 -7.69 -5.13
N SER A 41 6.18 -7.85 -4.18
CA SER A 41 5.27 -6.76 -3.77
C SER A 41 5.68 -6.08 -2.47
N LEU A 42 6.80 -6.47 -1.86
CA LEU A 42 7.33 -5.84 -0.64
C LEU A 42 8.20 -4.64 -0.99
N ILE A 43 8.05 -3.57 -0.21
CA ILE A 43 8.68 -2.28 -0.44
C ILE A 43 9.11 -1.63 0.88
N ASP A 44 10.15 -0.81 0.81
CA ASP A 44 10.59 0.03 1.92
C ASP A 44 10.06 1.47 1.79
N PHE A 45 9.47 1.96 2.86
CA PHE A 45 9.05 3.35 2.98
C PHE A 45 10.17 4.20 3.56
N GLN A 46 10.82 4.99 2.73
CA GLN A 46 11.92 5.88 3.16
C GLN A 46 11.41 7.17 3.83
N LYS A 47 10.23 7.66 3.42
CA LYS A 47 9.64 8.90 3.94
C LYS A 47 8.13 8.74 4.07
N GLY A 48 7.73 8.03 5.12
CA GLY A 48 6.34 7.70 5.41
C GLY A 48 5.64 6.94 4.27
N GLU A 49 4.32 6.78 4.36
CA GLU A 49 3.53 6.02 3.39
C GLU A 49 3.25 6.87 2.16
N ARG A 50 4.03 6.64 1.11
CA ARG A 50 3.83 7.27 -0.20
C ARG A 50 2.98 6.38 -1.09
N GLN A 51 2.02 6.99 -1.80
CA GLN A 51 1.17 6.27 -2.75
C GLN A 51 1.98 5.58 -3.86
N VAL A 52 3.00 6.25 -4.42
CA VAL A 52 3.88 5.66 -5.45
C VAL A 52 4.52 4.33 -5.03
N ASN A 53 4.87 4.20 -3.75
CA ASN A 53 5.43 2.98 -3.21
C ASN A 53 4.36 1.88 -3.19
N MET A 54 3.13 2.20 -2.74
CA MET A 54 2.01 1.25 -2.76
C MET A 54 1.56 0.89 -4.17
N ASP A 55 1.61 1.81 -5.13
CA ASP A 55 1.31 1.57 -6.54
C ASP A 55 2.28 0.56 -7.14
N TYR A 56 3.58 0.71 -6.80
CA TYR A 56 4.61 -0.25 -7.20
C TYR A 56 4.34 -1.64 -6.63
N ALA A 57 4.06 -1.73 -5.31
CA ALA A 57 3.71 -2.98 -4.66
C ALA A 57 2.49 -3.67 -5.29
N LEU A 58 1.42 -2.91 -5.52
CA LEU A 58 0.18 -3.42 -6.13
C LEU A 58 0.40 -3.84 -7.58
N SER A 59 1.13 -3.06 -8.38
CA SER A 59 1.42 -3.40 -9.78
C SER A 59 2.20 -4.71 -9.89
N HIS A 60 3.21 -4.90 -9.04
CA HIS A 60 3.96 -6.15 -8.99
C HIS A 60 3.10 -7.32 -8.51
N ALA A 61 2.23 -7.09 -7.53
CA ALA A 61 1.27 -8.11 -7.08
C ALA A 61 0.33 -8.53 -8.22
N LEU A 62 -0.26 -7.55 -8.93
CA LEU A 62 -1.14 -7.78 -10.09
C LEU A 62 -0.45 -8.49 -11.25
N GLY A 63 0.84 -8.25 -11.45
CA GLY A 63 1.64 -8.96 -12.45
C GLY A 63 2.04 -10.38 -12.04
N HIS A 64 1.98 -10.73 -10.75
CA HIS A 64 2.47 -12.00 -10.24
C HIS A 64 1.39 -13.08 -10.26
N ASN A 65 1.39 -13.92 -11.30
CA ASN A 65 0.50 -15.10 -11.43
C ASN A 65 -1.01 -14.78 -11.36
N MET A 66 -1.42 -13.53 -11.64
CA MET A 66 -2.83 -13.13 -11.72
C MET A 66 -3.32 -12.98 -13.16
N ALA A 67 -2.65 -13.63 -14.12
CA ALA A 67 -3.09 -13.68 -15.51
C ALA A 67 -4.46 -14.37 -15.61
N GLY A 68 -5.46 -13.63 -16.09
CA GLY A 68 -6.85 -14.11 -16.20
C GLY A 68 -7.78 -13.68 -15.06
N THR A 69 -7.25 -13.06 -14.00
CA THR A 69 -8.07 -12.50 -12.92
C THR A 69 -8.76 -11.21 -13.38
N GLN A 70 -10.07 -11.24 -13.59
CA GLN A 70 -10.84 -10.08 -14.06
C GLN A 70 -11.20 -9.09 -12.94
N ARG A 71 -11.14 -9.52 -11.67
CA ARG A 71 -11.54 -8.70 -10.51
C ARG A 71 -10.58 -8.94 -9.36
N VAL A 72 -10.08 -7.86 -8.79
CA VAL A 72 -9.23 -7.88 -7.59
C VAL A 72 -9.90 -7.04 -6.53
N LEU A 73 -10.01 -7.59 -5.32
CA LEU A 73 -10.50 -6.87 -4.15
C LEU A 73 -9.30 -6.48 -3.28
N THR A 74 -9.11 -5.19 -3.07
CA THR A 74 -8.02 -4.64 -2.27
C THR A 74 -8.54 -4.21 -0.90
N PHE A 75 -7.93 -4.75 0.16
CA PHE A 75 -8.15 -4.31 1.53
C PHE A 75 -7.01 -3.39 1.93
N TYR A 76 -7.29 -2.11 2.06
CA TYR A 76 -6.31 -1.10 2.43
C TYR A 76 -6.96 -0.09 3.39
N ASP A 77 -6.27 0.26 4.47
CA ASP A 77 -6.84 1.10 5.54
C ASP A 77 -7.13 2.54 5.08
N ILE A 78 -6.53 2.98 3.98
CA ILE A 78 -6.81 4.26 3.33
C ILE A 78 -7.39 4.11 1.91
N ASN A 79 -8.03 2.96 1.60
CA ASN A 79 -8.58 2.70 0.26
C ASN A 79 -9.59 3.76 -0.19
N CYS A 80 -10.34 4.31 0.78
CA CYS A 80 -11.24 5.47 0.67
C CYS A 80 -10.62 6.71 -0.01
N GLN A 81 -9.30 6.89 0.06
CA GLN A 81 -8.55 7.98 -0.58
C GLN A 81 -7.78 7.44 -1.77
N TYR A 82 -7.17 6.27 -1.61
CA TYR A 82 -6.32 5.65 -2.62
C TYR A 82 -7.09 5.41 -3.93
N MET A 83 -8.25 4.74 -3.88
CA MET A 83 -9.05 4.41 -5.06
C MET A 83 -9.72 5.60 -5.74
N LYS A 84 -9.72 6.79 -5.13
CA LYS A 84 -10.25 7.99 -5.79
C LYS A 84 -9.33 8.47 -6.91
N ASN A 85 -8.04 8.22 -6.77
CA ASN A 85 -6.99 8.73 -7.66
C ASN A 85 -6.15 7.59 -8.28
N PHE A 86 -6.58 6.34 -8.12
CA PHE A 86 -5.91 5.17 -8.69
C PHE A 86 -6.26 4.98 -10.17
#